data_AF-A0A2J6T0W5-F1
#
_entry.id   AF-A0A2J6T0W5-F1
#
_cell.length_a   1.000
_cell.length_b   1.000
_cell.length_c   1.000
_cell.angle_alpha   90.00
_cell.angle_beta   90.00
_cell.angle_gamma   90.00
#
_symmetry.space_group_name_H-M   'P 1'
#
loop_
_entity.id
_entity.type
_entity.pdbx_description
1 polymer ?
#
loop_
_entity_poly.entity_id
_entity_poly.type
_entity_poly.pdbx_seq_one_letter_code
_entity_poly.pdbx_strand_id
1 'polypeptide(L)'
;MEDSDSDSDSEISNILSPSVLKDHQPNENWRTPVRATVRSLRRQGKSYGQIRKATGLTRSTIQHIIKGPTSRTTRKGLATKRPALKQADVKRIFRFVSQSWTNRTKSWGRIKHELKLEASITTIRRIIKEHGYRRCVACRRPFISKQ
;
A
#
# COMPACT_ATOMS: atom_id res chain seq x y z
N MET A 1 22.35 -58.01 9.31
CA MET A 1 21.35 -57.65 8.29
C MET A 1 21.15 -56.16 8.45
N GLU A 2 22.11 -55.40 7.91
CA GLU A 2 22.13 -53.95 7.95
C GLU A 2 21.66 -53.51 6.57
N ASP A 3 20.48 -52.91 6.49
CA ASP A 3 20.00 -52.27 5.27
C ASP A 3 19.93 -50.76 5.50
N SER A 4 20.55 -50.08 4.54
CA SER A 4 20.98 -48.69 4.60
C SER A 4 19.88 -47.76 4.09
N ASP A 5 19.37 -46.89 4.96
CA ASP A 5 18.55 -45.74 4.55
C ASP A 5 19.48 -44.57 4.18
N SER A 6 19.88 -44.46 2.90
CA SER A 6 20.79 -43.41 2.45
C SER A 6 20.56 -43.01 0.99
N ASP A 7 19.34 -42.66 0.58
CA ASP A 7 19.12 -42.20 -0.81
C ASP A 7 18.08 -41.08 -1.00
N SER A 8 17.70 -40.34 0.04
CA SER A 8 16.69 -39.26 -0.09
C SER A 8 17.23 -37.82 -0.13
N ASP A 9 18.55 -37.62 -0.05
CA ASP A 9 19.14 -36.28 0.06
C ASP A 9 19.54 -35.64 -1.30
N SER A 10 19.57 -36.41 -2.39
CA SER A 10 20.09 -35.98 -3.69
C SER A 10 19.09 -35.15 -4.53
N GLU A 11 17.78 -35.41 -4.44
CA GLU A 11 16.78 -34.79 -5.32
C GLU A 11 16.43 -33.32 -4.98
N ILE A 12 16.72 -32.86 -3.76
CA ILE A 12 16.33 -31.50 -3.32
C ILE A 12 17.31 -30.42 -3.84
N SER A 13 18.53 -30.82 -4.22
CA SER A 13 19.62 -29.92 -4.60
C SER A 13 19.41 -29.18 -5.93
N ASN A 14 18.53 -29.66 -6.81
CA ASN A 14 18.38 -29.16 -8.17
C ASN A 14 17.31 -28.06 -8.38
N ILE A 15 16.57 -27.66 -7.35
CA ILE A 15 15.48 -26.67 -7.51
C ILE A 15 16.00 -25.21 -7.34
N LEU A 16 17.24 -25.03 -6.87
CA LEU A 16 17.86 -23.73 -6.70
C LEU A 16 19.16 -23.67 -7.52
N SER A 17 19.05 -23.35 -8.81
CA SER A 17 20.24 -22.98 -9.59
C SER A 17 21.00 -21.87 -8.86
N PRO A 18 22.34 -22.00 -8.68
CA PRO A 18 23.16 -21.03 -7.93
C PRO A 18 23.09 -19.58 -8.43
N SER A 19 22.63 -19.36 -9.67
CA SER A 19 22.39 -18.05 -10.27
C SER A 19 21.29 -17.27 -9.56
N VAL A 20 20.23 -17.92 -9.07
CA VAL A 20 19.05 -17.26 -8.47
C VAL A 20 19.38 -16.61 -7.11
N LEU A 21 20.46 -17.04 -6.46
CA LEU A 21 20.89 -16.55 -5.14
C LEU A 21 21.69 -15.25 -5.21
N LYS A 22 22.30 -14.93 -6.37
CA LYS A 22 23.22 -13.79 -6.53
C LYS A 22 22.53 -12.46 -6.85
N ASP A 23 21.26 -12.49 -7.24
CA ASP A 23 20.55 -11.30 -7.75
C ASP A 23 19.74 -10.54 -6.69
N HIS A 24 19.86 -10.87 -5.40
CA HIS A 24 19.09 -10.21 -4.34
C HIS A 24 19.73 -8.89 -3.88
N GLN A 25 19.02 -7.77 -4.03
CA GLN A 25 19.45 -6.48 -3.50
C GLN A 25 19.05 -6.33 -2.01
N PRO A 26 19.89 -5.65 -1.19
CA PRO A 26 19.53 -5.32 0.19
C PRO A 26 18.17 -4.59 0.26
N ASN A 27 17.31 -4.96 1.22
CA ASN A 27 15.93 -4.46 1.40
C ASN A 27 14.90 -4.87 0.34
N GLU A 28 15.27 -5.64 -0.69
CA GLU A 28 14.32 -6.19 -1.64
C GLU A 28 13.66 -7.48 -1.10
N ASN A 29 12.47 -7.81 -1.61
CA ASN A 29 11.80 -9.06 -1.28
C ASN A 29 12.40 -10.22 -2.09
N TRP A 30 12.86 -11.27 -1.40
CA TRP A 30 13.29 -12.54 -2.01
C TRP A 30 12.27 -13.07 -3.02
N ARG A 31 12.76 -13.66 -4.12
CA ARG A 31 11.91 -14.33 -5.12
C ARG A 31 11.08 -15.46 -4.46
N THR A 32 9.87 -15.65 -4.96
CA THR A 32 8.89 -16.63 -4.44
C THR A 32 9.43 -18.06 -4.33
N PRO A 33 10.12 -18.64 -5.34
CA PRO A 33 10.62 -20.01 -5.25
C PRO A 33 11.60 -20.19 -4.08
N VAL A 34 12.59 -19.31 -3.93
CA VAL A 34 13.61 -19.37 -2.85
C VAL A 34 12.97 -19.29 -1.47
N ARG A 35 11.96 -18.44 -1.32
CA ARG A 35 11.26 -18.26 -0.04
C ARG A 35 10.38 -19.45 0.31
N ALA A 36 9.73 -20.04 -0.71
CA ALA A 36 8.90 -21.21 -0.56
C ALA A 36 9.74 -22.43 -0.19
N THR A 37 10.87 -22.66 -0.86
CA THR A 37 11.77 -23.79 -0.57
C THR A 37 12.30 -23.73 0.85
N VAL A 38 12.82 -22.57 1.31
CA VAL A 38 13.28 -22.39 2.71
C VAL A 38 12.17 -22.71 3.72
N ARG A 39 10.93 -22.26 3.45
CA ARG A 39 9.79 -22.54 4.33
C ARG A 39 9.38 -24.01 4.31
N SER A 40 9.39 -24.64 3.15
CA SER A 40 9.11 -26.07 3.02
C SER A 40 10.15 -26.91 3.76
N LEU A 41 11.45 -26.63 3.60
CA LEU A 41 12.52 -27.31 4.34
C LEU A 41 12.37 -27.13 5.85
N ARG A 42 11.94 -25.94 6.30
CA ARG A 42 11.68 -25.71 7.72
C ARG A 42 10.47 -26.48 8.22
N ARG A 43 9.40 -26.58 7.43
CA ARG A 43 8.20 -27.39 7.76
C ARG A 43 8.51 -28.89 7.84
N GLN A 44 9.46 -29.35 7.02
CA GLN A 44 10.00 -30.72 7.08
C GLN A 44 10.90 -30.98 8.31
N GLY A 45 11.06 -30.01 9.22
CA GLY A 45 11.85 -30.19 10.45
C GLY A 45 13.37 -29.98 10.28
N LYS A 46 13.86 -29.62 9.08
CA LYS A 46 15.30 -29.43 8.87
C LYS A 46 15.85 -28.29 9.74
N SER A 47 17.08 -28.49 10.24
CA SER A 47 17.81 -27.49 11.02
C SER A 47 18.29 -26.33 10.13
N TYR A 48 18.58 -25.17 10.74
CA TYR A 48 19.14 -24.03 10.01
C TYR A 48 20.45 -24.36 9.27
N GLY A 49 21.27 -25.25 9.83
CA GLY A 49 22.51 -25.71 9.20
C GLY A 49 22.27 -26.53 7.95
N GLN A 50 21.30 -27.46 8.00
CA GLN A 50 20.90 -28.26 6.84
C GLN A 50 20.27 -27.39 5.74
N ILE A 51 19.42 -26.42 6.11
CA ILE A 51 18.83 -25.47 5.16
C ILE A 51 19.93 -24.62 4.49
N ARG A 52 20.94 -24.17 5.26
CA ARG A 52 22.09 -23.45 4.69
C ARG A 52 22.85 -24.30 3.68
N LYS A 53 23.13 -25.56 3.99
CA LYS A 53 23.80 -26.49 3.06
C LYS A 53 22.99 -26.69 1.77
N ALA A 54 21.67 -26.87 1.89
CA ALA A 54 20.79 -27.11 0.75
C ALA A 54 20.52 -25.87 -0.12
N THR A 55 20.50 -24.67 0.48
CA THR A 55 20.08 -23.43 -0.21
C THR A 55 21.21 -22.44 -0.46
N GLY A 56 22.39 -22.63 0.13
CA GLY A 56 23.51 -21.68 0.06
C GLY A 56 23.26 -20.33 0.76
N LEU A 57 22.11 -20.13 1.41
CA LEU A 57 21.74 -18.86 2.03
C LEU A 57 22.39 -18.66 3.40
N THR A 58 22.69 -17.42 3.75
CA THR A 58 23.18 -17.08 5.09
C THR A 58 22.13 -17.35 6.17
N ARG A 59 22.58 -17.67 7.39
CA ARG A 59 21.69 -17.99 8.52
C ARG A 59 20.72 -16.84 8.84
N SER A 60 21.17 -15.60 8.75
CA SER A 60 20.35 -14.40 8.95
C SER A 60 19.20 -14.30 7.95
N THR A 61 19.49 -14.56 6.67
CA THR A 61 18.50 -14.60 5.60
C THR A 61 17.45 -15.69 5.82
N ILE A 62 17.88 -16.89 6.18
CA ILE A 62 16.98 -18.02 6.48
C ILE A 62 16.05 -17.65 7.63
N GLN A 63 16.59 -17.08 8.72
CA GLN A 63 15.79 -16.62 9.85
C GLN A 63 14.80 -15.52 9.47
N HIS A 64 15.23 -14.56 8.65
CA HIS A 64 14.37 -13.50 8.15
C HIS A 64 13.19 -14.04 7.32
N ILE A 65 13.46 -15.00 6.43
CA ILE A 65 12.44 -15.64 5.60
C ILE A 65 11.41 -16.40 6.44
N ILE A 66 11.87 -17.13 7.46
CA ILE A 66 11.01 -17.94 8.33
C ILE A 66 10.17 -17.06 9.25
N LYS A 67 10.77 -16.06 9.90
CA LYS A 67 10.08 -15.14 10.82
C LYS A 67 9.20 -14.11 10.10
N GLY A 68 9.49 -13.82 8.83
CA GLY A 68 8.75 -12.84 8.05
C GLY A 68 7.32 -13.29 7.73
N PRO A 69 6.39 -12.33 7.49
CA PRO A 69 4.97 -12.60 7.23
C PRO A 69 4.75 -13.47 5.99
N THR A 70 3.69 -14.26 5.91
CA THR A 70 3.47 -15.16 4.76
C THR A 70 3.32 -14.39 3.44
N SER A 71 2.66 -13.23 3.45
CA SER A 71 2.50 -12.35 2.29
C SER A 71 3.85 -11.78 1.81
N ARG A 72 4.02 -11.65 0.48
CA ARG A 72 5.14 -10.89 -0.12
C ARG A 72 4.97 -9.39 0.12
N THR A 73 3.73 -8.94 -0.06
CA THR A 73 3.32 -7.56 0.00
C THR A 73 2.83 -7.26 1.41
N THR A 74 3.71 -7.35 2.42
CA THR A 74 3.51 -6.38 3.49
C THR A 74 3.94 -5.07 2.90
N ARG A 75 2.97 -4.23 2.50
CA ARG A 75 3.22 -2.80 2.36
C ARG A 75 3.65 -2.37 3.75
N LYS A 76 4.94 -2.51 4.09
CA LYS A 76 5.55 -1.88 5.27
C LYS A 76 5.14 -0.44 5.13
N GLY A 77 4.19 -0.01 5.96
CA GLY A 77 3.27 1.08 5.64
C GLY A 77 4.04 2.27 5.09
N LEU A 78 4.09 2.40 3.76
CA LEU A 78 4.61 3.62 3.16
C LEU A 78 3.71 4.69 3.75
N ALA A 79 4.31 5.55 4.57
CA ALA A 79 3.61 6.64 5.19
C ALA A 79 2.82 7.33 4.08
N THR A 80 1.50 7.24 4.15
CA THR A 80 0.68 7.87 3.13
C THR A 80 1.00 9.35 3.22
N LYS A 81 1.37 9.96 2.09
CA LYS A 81 1.70 11.40 2.06
C LYS A 81 0.58 12.16 2.75
N ARG A 82 0.95 13.11 3.62
CA ARG A 82 -0.04 13.96 4.30
C ARG A 82 -0.95 14.59 3.23
N PRO A 83 -2.27 14.65 3.47
CA PRO A 83 -3.18 15.28 2.52
C PRO A 83 -2.77 16.73 2.32
N ALA A 84 -2.84 17.21 1.08
CA ALA A 84 -2.45 18.56 0.70
C ALA A 84 -3.32 19.66 1.33
N LEU A 85 -4.46 19.30 1.93
CA LEU A 85 -5.37 20.20 2.61
C LEU A 85 -5.65 19.64 4.01
N LYS A 86 -5.52 20.48 5.05
CA LYS A 86 -5.81 20.07 6.43
C LYS A 86 -7.33 19.93 6.61
N GLN A 87 -7.74 19.06 7.54
CA GLN A 87 -9.17 18.89 7.85
C GLN A 87 -9.83 20.20 8.33
N ALA A 88 -9.08 21.05 9.04
CA ALA A 88 -9.55 22.38 9.43
C ALA A 88 -9.92 23.25 8.21
N ASP A 89 -9.11 23.21 7.16
CA ASP A 89 -9.33 23.98 5.94
C ASP A 89 -10.54 23.47 5.18
N VAL A 90 -10.72 22.15 5.15
CA VAL A 90 -11.95 21.52 4.60
C VAL A 90 -13.17 22.07 5.32
N LYS A 91 -13.19 22.05 6.66
CA LYS A 91 -14.30 22.61 7.45
C LYS A 91 -14.51 24.10 7.18
N ARG A 92 -13.43 24.88 7.02
CA ARG A 92 -13.51 26.31 6.66
C ARG A 92 -14.18 26.52 5.30
N ILE A 93 -13.81 25.73 4.29
CA ILE A 93 -14.44 25.76 2.97
C ILE A 93 -15.93 25.45 3.07
N PHE A 94 -16.29 24.37 3.77
CA PHE A 94 -17.69 23.98 3.92
C PHE A 94 -18.53 25.04 4.63
N ARG A 95 -18.00 25.61 5.71
CA ARG A 95 -18.66 26.71 6.43
C ARG A 95 -18.87 27.91 5.53
N PHE A 96 -17.84 28.31 4.79
CA PHE A 96 -17.89 29.45 3.88
C PHE A 96 -18.95 29.26 2.77
N VAL A 97 -18.93 28.10 2.13
CA VAL A 97 -19.82 27.76 1.02
C VAL A 97 -21.28 27.56 1.47
N SER A 98 -21.51 27.14 2.72
CA SER A 98 -22.85 26.93 3.27
C SER A 98 -23.51 28.21 3.81
N GLN A 99 -22.74 29.29 4.00
CA GLN A 99 -23.20 30.51 4.65
C GLN A 99 -24.17 31.34 3.79
N SER A 100 -24.02 31.32 2.46
CA SER A 100 -24.89 32.08 1.57
C SER A 100 -24.97 31.47 0.18
N TRP A 101 -26.05 31.77 -0.56
CA TRP A 101 -26.17 31.38 -1.97
C TRP A 101 -25.06 31.98 -2.83
N THR A 102 -24.68 33.24 -2.56
CA THR A 102 -23.61 33.93 -3.27
C THR A 102 -22.27 33.22 -3.10
N ASN A 103 -21.95 32.72 -1.89
CA ASN A 103 -20.72 31.96 -1.64
C ASN A 103 -20.76 30.58 -2.31
N ARG A 104 -21.94 29.97 -2.40
CA ARG A 104 -22.15 28.67 -3.06
C ARG A 104 -21.94 28.71 -4.57
N THR A 105 -22.20 29.84 -5.22
CA THR A 105 -22.00 30.02 -6.68
C THR A 105 -20.58 30.47 -7.05
N LYS A 106 -19.75 30.92 -6.10
CA LYS A 106 -18.37 31.37 -6.38
C LYS A 106 -17.52 30.29 -7.08
N SER A 107 -16.61 30.74 -7.95
CA SER A 107 -15.62 29.87 -8.58
C SER A 107 -14.62 29.34 -7.55
N TRP A 108 -14.03 28.16 -7.80
CA TRP A 108 -13.05 27.57 -6.87
C TRP A 108 -11.78 28.43 -6.73
N GLY A 109 -11.41 29.16 -7.78
CA GLY A 109 -10.33 30.14 -7.72
C GLY A 109 -10.64 31.27 -6.75
N ARG A 110 -11.85 31.86 -6.82
CA ARG A 110 -12.27 32.91 -5.86
C ARG A 110 -12.28 32.39 -4.42
N ILE A 111 -12.82 31.19 -4.19
CA ILE A 111 -12.84 30.56 -2.87
C ILE A 111 -11.41 30.32 -2.35
N LYS A 112 -10.48 29.90 -3.22
CA LYS A 112 -9.06 29.75 -2.87
C LYS A 112 -8.45 31.07 -2.40
N HIS A 113 -8.68 32.16 -3.14
CA HIS A 113 -8.14 33.48 -2.80
C HIS A 113 -8.75 34.06 -1.52
N GLU A 114 -10.07 33.97 -1.34
CA GLU A 114 -10.76 34.50 -0.16
C GLU A 114 -10.38 33.75 1.12
N LEU A 115 -10.23 32.42 1.05
CA LEU A 115 -9.83 31.60 2.19
C LEU A 115 -8.31 31.44 2.34
N LYS A 116 -7.51 32.09 1.47
CA LYS A 116 -6.04 32.02 1.43
C LYS A 116 -5.51 30.59 1.51
N LEU A 117 -6.06 29.71 0.68
CA LEU A 117 -5.69 28.29 0.66
C LEU A 117 -4.44 28.07 -0.20
N GLU A 118 -3.48 27.31 0.31
CA GLU A 118 -2.25 26.95 -0.42
C GLU A 118 -2.49 25.88 -1.49
N ALA A 119 -3.51 25.03 -1.30
CA ALA A 119 -3.79 23.90 -2.18
C ALA A 119 -4.16 24.31 -3.61
N SER A 120 -3.92 23.40 -4.57
CA SER A 120 -4.34 23.59 -5.96
C SER A 120 -5.86 23.59 -6.10
N ILE A 121 -6.37 24.29 -7.13
CA ILE A 121 -7.80 24.35 -7.43
C ILE A 121 -8.37 22.95 -7.68
N THR A 122 -7.59 22.08 -8.33
CA THR A 122 -7.95 20.68 -8.59
C THR A 122 -8.08 19.87 -7.29
N THR A 123 -7.17 20.08 -6.34
CA THR A 123 -7.21 19.45 -5.02
C THR A 123 -8.46 19.85 -4.25
N ILE A 124 -8.76 21.16 -4.21
CA ILE A 124 -9.96 21.70 -3.57
C ILE A 124 -11.22 21.06 -4.17
N ARG A 125 -11.32 21.03 -5.51
CA ARG A 125 -12.45 20.43 -6.21
C ARG A 125 -12.62 18.94 -5.90
N ARG A 126 -11.53 18.18 -5.88
CA ARG A 126 -11.54 16.74 -5.57
C ARG A 126 -12.04 16.49 -4.15
N ILE A 127 -11.45 17.17 -3.16
CA ILE A 127 -11.77 16.98 -1.74
C ILE A 127 -13.24 17.32 -1.47
N ILE A 128 -13.73 18.43 -2.01
CA ILE A 128 -15.12 18.84 -1.87
C ILE A 128 -16.08 17.80 -2.48
N LYS A 129 -15.72 17.22 -3.63
CA LYS A 129 -16.49 16.16 -4.29
C LYS A 129 -16.49 14.85 -3.46
N GLU A 130 -15.33 14.46 -2.91
CA GLU A 130 -15.21 13.30 -2.01
C GLU A 130 -16.08 13.46 -0.76
N HIS A 131 -16.20 14.68 -0.23
CA HIS A 131 -17.08 15.02 0.90
C HIS A 131 -18.55 15.22 0.49
N GLY A 132 -18.93 14.85 -0.74
CA GLY A 132 -20.33 14.82 -1.19
C GLY A 132 -20.94 16.17 -1.56
N TYR A 133 -20.17 17.26 -1.56
CA TYR A 133 -20.71 18.56 -1.94
C TYR A 133 -20.88 18.67 -3.45
N ARG A 134 -22.15 18.79 -3.87
CA ARG A 134 -22.52 19.14 -5.24
C ARG A 134 -22.98 20.60 -5.26
N ARG A 135 -22.40 21.39 -6.17
CA ARG A 135 -22.92 22.75 -6.40
C ARG A 135 -24.30 22.63 -7.01
N CYS A 136 -25.27 23.31 -6.39
CA CYS A 136 -26.55 23.55 -7.01
C CYS A 136 -26.34 24.69 -8.03
N VAL A 137 -26.34 24.36 -9.32
CA VAL A 137 -26.14 25.35 -10.40
C VAL A 137 -27.41 26.19 -10.61
N ALA A 138 -28.58 25.61 -10.35
CA ALA A 138 -29.87 26.31 -10.35
C ALA A 138 -30.78 25.70 -9.28
N CYS A 139 -31.39 26.54 -8.46
CA CYS A 139 -32.52 26.12 -7.63
C CYS A 139 -33.71 25.79 -8.53
N ARG A 140 -34.60 24.89 -8.09
CA ARG A 140 -35.85 24.64 -8.80
C ARG A 140 -36.65 25.96 -8.89
N ARG A 141 -37.15 26.29 -10.08
CA ARG A 141 -37.99 27.46 -10.29
C ARG A 141 -39.21 27.37 -9.36
N PRO A 142 -39.54 28.40 -8.56
CA PRO A 142 -40.74 28.36 -7.73
C PRO A 142 -41.97 28.21 -8.63
N PHE A 143 -43.02 27.57 -8.11
CA PHE A 143 -44.29 27.46 -8.81
C PHE A 143 -44.90 28.84 -8.99
N ILE A 144 -45.41 29.13 -10.18
CA ILE A 144 -46.17 30.35 -10.46
C ILE A 144 -47.53 30.15 -9.80
N SER A 145 -47.77 30.74 -8.63
CA SER A 145 -49.11 30.83 -8.07
C SER A 145 -49.90 31.86 -8.88
N LYS A 146 -51.08 31.47 -9.37
CA LYS A 146 -52.08 32.45 -9.86
C LYS A 146 -52.63 33.18 -8.64
N GLN A 147 -52.47 34.50 -8.58
CA GLN A 147 -53.27 35.34 -7.69
C GLN A 147 -54.71 35.39 -8.20
#